data_AF-A0AAD5HJF0-F1
#
_entry.id   AF-A0AAD5HJF0-F1
#
_cell.length_a   1.000
_cell.length_b   1.000
_cell.length_c   1.000
_cell.angle_alpha   90.00
_cell.angle_beta   90.00
_cell.angle_gamma   90.00
#
_symmetry.space_group_name_H-M   'P 1'
#
loop_
_entity.id
_entity.type
_entity.pdbx_description
1 polymer ?
#
loop_
_entity_poly.entity_id
_entity_poly.type
_entity_poly.pdbx_seq_one_letter_code
_entity_poly.pdbx_strand_id
1 'polypeptide(L)'
;MDIPFFPHLYQTNEQEIELRELLLRLIACSLDICLSLDCLNDLQHVLQYEYCIINSYVYGDQSYHMWRNVGNVISSTMALGYHEDLSTKYKIPTFLLELRKAAFARVHSLDKNSSLFLGRPLRLSKRFCHFQLPDSRLPLDCQSPLLDELGLYQWDPESVMNYRAETRWSALCAFIKEDAIELLFDSNRSDCRQTVEALQKMADTQWNSLPAHFRLQDGIRNHSNSPFQRDFMASIRLNHLHVSFLLRRLGWDRLSEPNAPLIEVTTEMLKLVVELVMLREELSNSGTNLSWKIAHYGLPGAGIILLAMLNPHSTPSCLRTTRSSVLQDLTVLTMEIEKGTVAKAGDANYALLTKATQTIHLFLAFTLSDKTATQLSIVPQLSEEVQNAGSWEQQLGQDFLESELSFWDSMADHPSLFSHGLLTEDEGLDGSSISVIVAQEP
;
A
#
# COMPACT_ATOMS: atom_id res chain seq x y z
N MET A 1 6.09 7.69 -15.47
CA MET A 1 6.27 6.55 -16.39
C MET A 1 7.74 6.20 -16.32
N ASP A 2 8.08 5.04 -15.76
CA ASP A 2 9.47 4.69 -15.41
C ASP A 2 9.99 3.60 -16.37
N ILE A 3 10.79 4.01 -17.35
CA ILE A 3 11.37 3.18 -18.43
C ILE A 3 12.91 3.32 -18.34
N PRO A 4 13.71 2.27 -18.60
CA PRO A 4 15.14 2.23 -18.26
C PRO A 4 16.05 3.28 -18.93
N PHE A 5 15.62 3.90 -20.03
CA PHE A 5 16.36 4.99 -20.67
C PHE A 5 15.48 5.72 -21.70
N PHE A 6 14.85 6.81 -21.29
CA PHE A 6 14.65 7.95 -22.18
C PHE A 6 15.65 9.03 -21.74
N PRO A 7 16.29 9.80 -22.65
CA PRO A 7 16.91 11.05 -22.23
C PRO A 7 15.84 11.84 -21.47
N HIS A 8 16.19 12.41 -20.32
CA HIS A 8 15.22 13.11 -19.49
C HIS A 8 14.43 14.10 -20.37
N LEU A 9 13.12 13.87 -20.49
CA LEU A 9 12.23 14.70 -21.30
C LEU A 9 12.09 16.13 -20.74
N TYR A 10 12.64 16.35 -19.56
CA TYR A 10 12.59 17.56 -18.76
C TYR A 10 13.92 17.72 -17.99
N GLN A 11 14.36 18.96 -17.76
CA GLN A 11 15.59 19.26 -17.04
C GLN A 11 15.31 19.80 -15.62
N THR A 12 14.07 20.24 -15.36
CA THR A 12 13.65 20.78 -14.06
C THR A 12 12.39 20.08 -13.56
N ASN A 13 12.13 20.18 -12.24
CA ASN A 13 10.91 19.63 -11.65
C ASN A 13 9.65 20.34 -12.18
N GLU A 14 9.73 21.64 -12.49
CA GLU A 14 8.61 22.40 -13.05
C GLU A 14 8.21 21.86 -14.42
N GLN A 15 9.17 21.56 -15.29
CA GLN A 15 8.91 20.96 -16.61
C GLN A 15 8.30 19.56 -16.50
N GLU A 16 8.70 18.79 -15.48
CA GLU A 16 8.09 17.50 -15.18
C GLU A 16 6.62 17.63 -14.79
N ILE A 17 6.31 18.59 -13.90
CA ILE A 17 4.94 18.89 -13.47
C ILE A 17 4.10 19.36 -14.65
N GLU A 18 4.61 20.30 -15.46
CA GLU A 18 3.93 20.79 -16.67
C GLU A 18 3.63 19.66 -17.66
N LEU A 19 4.56 18.73 -17.87
CA LEU A 19 4.36 17.57 -18.72
C LEU A 19 3.27 16.64 -18.16
N ARG A 20 3.27 16.35 -16.85
CA ARG A 20 2.22 15.54 -16.20
C ARG A 20 0.86 16.19 -16.34
N GLU A 21 0.75 17.50 -16.13
CA GLU A 21 -0.49 18.25 -16.32
C GLU A 21 -0.96 18.24 -17.77
N LEU A 22 -0.05 18.41 -18.74
CA LEU A 22 -0.38 18.35 -20.16
C LEU A 22 -0.92 16.97 -20.54
N LEU A 23 -0.26 15.90 -20.09
CA LEU A 23 -0.72 14.53 -20.31
C LEU A 23 -2.12 14.31 -19.72
N LEU A 24 -2.36 14.78 -18.50
CA LEU A 24 -3.68 14.72 -17.87
C LEU A 24 -4.74 15.46 -18.69
N ARG A 25 -4.44 16.66 -19.19
CA ARG A 25 -5.36 17.43 -20.05
C ARG A 25 -5.65 16.70 -21.37
N LEU A 26 -4.64 16.11 -22.00
CA LEU A 26 -4.80 15.37 -23.25
C LEU A 26 -5.68 14.12 -23.07
N ILE A 27 -5.46 13.35 -22.00
CA ILE A 27 -6.30 12.18 -21.73
C ILE A 27 -7.71 12.57 -21.30
N ALA A 28 -7.87 13.66 -20.55
CA ALA A 28 -9.18 14.19 -20.18
C ALA A 28 -9.98 14.57 -21.44
N CYS A 29 -9.40 15.35 -22.35
CA CYS A 29 -10.04 15.71 -23.61
C CYS A 29 -10.39 14.48 -24.44
N SER A 30 -9.49 13.49 -24.52
CA SER A 30 -9.74 12.25 -25.26
C SER A 30 -10.90 11.46 -24.66
N LEU A 31 -10.96 11.38 -23.34
CA LEU A 31 -12.04 10.73 -22.62
C LEU A 31 -13.36 11.48 -22.79
N ASP A 32 -13.36 12.81 -22.70
CA ASP A 32 -14.56 13.64 -22.91
C ASP A 32 -15.14 13.45 -24.32
N ILE A 33 -14.28 13.36 -25.33
CA ILE A 33 -14.70 13.01 -26.70
C ILE A 33 -15.35 11.63 -26.70
N CYS A 34 -14.71 10.60 -26.13
CA CYS A 34 -15.29 9.25 -26.08
C CYS A 34 -16.64 9.22 -25.35
N LEU A 35 -16.74 9.88 -24.20
CA LEU A 35 -17.99 9.97 -23.42
C LEU A 35 -19.09 10.71 -24.19
N SER A 36 -18.74 11.76 -24.94
CA SER A 36 -19.71 12.52 -25.73
C SER A 36 -20.37 11.72 -26.86
N LEU A 37 -19.73 10.62 -27.29
CA LEU A 37 -20.29 9.72 -28.31
C LEU A 37 -21.38 8.80 -27.75
N ASP A 38 -21.54 8.72 -26.43
CA ASP A 38 -22.51 7.86 -25.72
C ASP A 38 -22.52 6.40 -26.24
N CYS A 39 -21.33 5.89 -26.56
CA CYS A 39 -21.14 4.59 -27.17
C CYS A 39 -20.03 3.82 -26.45
N LEU A 40 -20.39 3.25 -25.30
CA LEU A 40 -19.46 2.51 -24.45
C LEU A 40 -18.89 1.29 -25.21
N ASN A 41 -17.57 1.24 -25.32
CA ASN A 41 -16.82 0.20 -26.00
C ASN A 41 -15.49 -0.09 -25.28
N ASP A 42 -14.77 -1.13 -25.74
CA ASP A 42 -13.51 -1.56 -25.13
C ASP A 42 -12.43 -0.46 -25.09
N LEU A 43 -12.35 0.39 -26.12
CA LEU A 43 -11.37 1.48 -26.18
C LEU A 43 -11.69 2.59 -25.16
N GLN A 44 -12.95 3.00 -25.06
CA GLN A 44 -13.39 3.95 -24.05
C GLN A 44 -13.07 3.42 -22.65
N HIS A 45 -13.29 2.13 -22.40
CA HIS A 45 -13.00 1.53 -21.11
C HIS A 45 -11.50 1.55 -20.77
N VAL A 46 -10.63 1.23 -21.74
CA VAL A 46 -9.17 1.35 -21.57
C VAL A 46 -8.79 2.80 -21.27
N LEU A 47 -9.33 3.77 -22.00
CA LEU A 47 -9.06 5.20 -21.75
C LEU A 47 -9.54 5.65 -20.37
N GLN A 48 -10.71 5.19 -19.91
CA GLN A 48 -11.20 5.46 -18.54
C GLN A 48 -10.26 4.88 -17.47
N TYR A 49 -9.74 3.67 -17.69
CA TYR A 49 -8.78 3.05 -16.78
C TYR A 49 -7.48 3.85 -16.75
N GLU A 50 -6.89 4.17 -17.91
CA GLU A 50 -5.67 4.98 -17.99
C GLU A 50 -5.86 6.38 -17.40
N TYR A 51 -7.03 7.00 -17.61
CA TYR A 51 -7.39 8.27 -16.97
C TYR A 51 -7.42 8.14 -15.44
N CYS A 52 -8.00 7.06 -14.92
CA CYS A 52 -8.00 6.77 -13.49
C CYS A 52 -6.57 6.65 -12.94
N ILE A 53 -5.70 5.90 -13.62
CA ILE A 53 -4.31 5.72 -13.21
C ILE A 53 -3.55 7.06 -13.22
N ILE A 54 -3.65 7.86 -14.28
CA ILE A 54 -3.00 9.18 -14.35
C ILE A 54 -3.47 10.11 -13.24
N ASN A 55 -4.75 10.08 -12.87
CA ASN A 55 -5.25 10.87 -11.72
C ASN A 55 -4.56 10.48 -10.41
N SER A 56 -4.24 9.20 -10.22
CA SER A 56 -3.48 8.70 -9.07
C SER A 56 -2.06 9.28 -9.04
N TYR A 57 -1.40 9.41 -10.20
CA TYR A 57 -0.07 10.04 -10.33
C TYR A 57 -0.05 11.56 -10.14
N VAL A 58 -1.16 12.25 -10.42
CA VAL A 58 -1.23 13.72 -10.35
C VAL A 58 -1.78 14.19 -9.01
N TYR A 59 -2.91 13.63 -8.56
CA TYR A 59 -3.62 14.10 -7.38
C TYR A 59 -3.38 13.24 -6.14
N GLY A 60 -2.75 12.08 -6.29
CA GLY A 60 -2.53 11.13 -5.21
C GLY A 60 -3.61 10.07 -5.10
N ASP A 61 -3.22 8.95 -4.51
CA ASP A 61 -4.09 7.78 -4.36
C ASP A 61 -5.21 8.02 -3.32
N GLN A 62 -5.05 9.03 -2.45
CA GLN A 62 -6.05 9.49 -1.48
C GLN A 62 -7.07 10.49 -2.04
N SER A 63 -6.88 10.95 -3.28
CA SER A 63 -7.75 11.99 -3.83
C SER A 63 -9.16 11.48 -4.11
N TYR A 64 -10.15 12.36 -3.89
CA TYR A 64 -11.53 12.11 -4.30
C TYR A 64 -11.63 11.85 -5.82
N HIS A 65 -10.79 12.51 -6.62
CA HIS A 65 -10.70 12.30 -8.07
C HIS A 65 -10.39 10.84 -8.40
N MET A 66 -9.35 10.27 -7.76
CA MET A 66 -9.01 8.86 -7.90
C MET A 66 -10.17 7.96 -7.49
N TRP A 67 -10.74 8.18 -6.29
CA TRP A 67 -11.85 7.36 -5.78
C TRP A 67 -13.09 7.36 -6.69
N ARG A 68 -13.48 8.53 -7.22
CA ARG A 68 -14.59 8.66 -8.16
C ARG A 68 -14.31 7.94 -9.47
N ASN A 69 -13.11 8.11 -10.03
CA ASN A 69 -12.74 7.49 -11.29
C ASN A 69 -12.74 5.95 -11.23
N VAL A 70 -12.29 5.36 -10.11
CA VAL A 70 -12.42 3.91 -9.89
C VAL A 70 -13.89 3.46 -10.03
N GLY A 71 -14.84 4.23 -9.51
CA GLY A 71 -16.28 3.94 -9.63
C GLY A 71 -16.79 4.01 -11.06
N ASN A 72 -16.33 4.99 -11.85
CA ASN A 72 -16.68 5.12 -13.27
C ASN A 72 -16.16 3.93 -14.08
N VAL A 73 -14.92 3.51 -13.81
CA VAL A 73 -14.29 2.36 -14.46
C VAL A 73 -15.05 1.08 -14.13
N ILE A 74 -15.35 0.82 -12.84
CA ILE A 74 -16.13 -0.36 -12.41
C ILE A 74 -17.50 -0.37 -13.09
N SER A 75 -18.21 0.76 -13.13
CA SER A 75 -19.51 0.86 -13.79
C SER A 75 -19.44 0.47 -15.27
N SER A 76 -18.37 0.89 -15.94
CA SER A 76 -18.13 0.59 -17.36
C SER A 76 -17.75 -0.88 -17.57
N THR A 77 -16.95 -1.48 -16.68
CA THR A 77 -16.64 -2.92 -16.67
C THR A 77 -17.92 -3.77 -16.55
N MET A 78 -18.84 -3.35 -15.67
CA MET A 78 -20.12 -4.04 -15.49
C MET A 78 -21.02 -3.87 -16.72
N ALA A 79 -21.16 -2.66 -17.24
CA ALA A 79 -21.99 -2.38 -18.42
C ALA A 79 -21.50 -3.10 -19.69
N LEU A 80 -20.19 -3.27 -19.86
CA LEU A 80 -19.61 -4.05 -20.97
C LEU A 80 -19.71 -5.58 -20.77
N GLY A 81 -20.15 -6.02 -19.59
CA GLY A 81 -20.30 -7.45 -19.29
C GLY A 81 -18.97 -8.19 -19.20
N TYR A 82 -17.88 -7.53 -18.77
CA TYR A 82 -16.58 -8.21 -18.59
C TYR A 82 -16.57 -9.15 -17.38
N HIS A 83 -17.48 -8.92 -16.44
CA HIS A 83 -17.71 -9.74 -15.26
C HIS A 83 -18.52 -11.02 -15.56
N GLU A 84 -19.10 -11.13 -16.75
CA GLU A 84 -19.89 -12.29 -17.17
C GLU A 84 -19.01 -13.42 -17.68
N ASP A 85 -19.60 -14.59 -17.93
CA ASP A 85 -18.91 -15.69 -18.61
C ASP A 85 -18.64 -15.32 -20.08
N LEU A 86 -17.38 -15.00 -20.38
CA LEU A 86 -16.96 -14.57 -21.70
C LEU A 86 -16.86 -15.74 -22.69
N SER A 87 -16.79 -16.99 -22.21
CA SER A 87 -16.75 -18.17 -23.05
C SER A 87 -18.07 -18.40 -23.81
N THR A 88 -19.19 -17.96 -23.23
CA THR A 88 -20.53 -18.06 -23.83
C THR A 88 -20.78 -17.04 -24.93
N LYS A 89 -19.94 -16.01 -25.05
CA LYS A 89 -20.09 -14.92 -26.01
C LYS A 89 -19.50 -15.33 -27.36
N TYR A 90 -20.37 -15.78 -28.27
CA TYR A 90 -19.98 -16.20 -29.62
C TYR A 90 -19.18 -15.12 -30.38
N LYS A 91 -18.12 -15.55 -31.08
CA LYS A 91 -17.34 -14.77 -32.08
C LYS A 91 -16.42 -13.64 -31.55
N ILE A 92 -16.05 -13.62 -30.28
CA ILE A 92 -15.03 -12.68 -29.79
C ILE A 92 -13.63 -13.14 -30.28
N PRO A 93 -12.84 -12.30 -30.97
CA PRO A 93 -11.45 -12.63 -31.30
C PRO A 93 -10.60 -12.83 -30.05
N THR A 94 -9.65 -13.77 -30.09
CA THR A 94 -8.81 -14.14 -28.94
C THR A 94 -8.13 -12.95 -28.27
N PHE A 95 -7.55 -12.03 -29.05
CA PHE A 95 -6.90 -10.83 -28.49
C PHE A 95 -7.87 -9.98 -27.65
N LEU A 96 -9.12 -9.86 -28.10
CA LEU A 96 -10.15 -9.06 -27.44
C LEU A 96 -10.67 -9.77 -26.19
N LEU A 97 -10.83 -11.10 -26.26
CA LEU A 97 -11.16 -11.92 -25.10
C LEU A 97 -10.13 -11.73 -23.98
N GLU A 98 -8.84 -11.83 -24.31
CA GLU A 98 -7.76 -11.69 -23.34
C GLU A 98 -7.61 -10.25 -22.83
N LEU A 99 -7.88 -9.24 -23.67
CA LEU A 99 -7.96 -7.85 -23.24
C LEU A 99 -9.08 -7.65 -22.19
N ARG A 100 -10.27 -8.20 -22.43
CA ARG A 100 -11.41 -8.08 -21.51
C ARG A 100 -11.16 -8.76 -20.17
N LYS A 101 -10.57 -9.97 -20.19
CA LYS A 101 -10.14 -10.67 -18.98
C LYS A 101 -9.09 -9.87 -18.21
N ALA A 102 -8.10 -9.32 -18.90
CA ALA A 102 -7.07 -8.49 -18.28
C ALA A 102 -7.65 -7.20 -17.68
N ALA A 103 -8.56 -6.53 -18.40
CA ALA A 103 -9.23 -5.33 -17.91
C ALA A 103 -10.06 -5.62 -16.65
N PHE A 104 -10.88 -6.68 -16.66
CA PHE A 104 -11.62 -7.10 -15.46
C PHE A 104 -10.69 -7.40 -14.28
N ALA A 105 -9.63 -8.18 -14.51
CA ALA A 105 -8.66 -8.53 -13.48
C ALA A 105 -7.95 -7.29 -12.88
N ARG A 106 -7.59 -6.31 -13.72
CA ARG A 106 -7.02 -5.02 -13.28
C ARG A 106 -8.01 -4.22 -12.44
N VAL A 107 -9.24 -4.08 -12.90
CA VAL A 107 -10.29 -3.32 -12.19
C VAL A 107 -10.67 -4.00 -10.89
N HIS A 108 -10.76 -5.32 -10.86
CA HIS A 108 -10.99 -6.10 -9.64
C HIS A 108 -9.88 -5.87 -8.62
N SER A 109 -8.61 -5.94 -9.03
CA SER A 109 -7.48 -5.63 -8.17
C SER A 109 -7.49 -4.18 -7.68
N LEU A 110 -7.76 -3.23 -8.57
CA LEU A 110 -7.80 -1.80 -8.26
C LEU A 110 -8.88 -1.49 -7.21
N ASP A 111 -10.08 -2.04 -7.34
CA ASP A 111 -11.17 -1.89 -6.38
C ASP A 111 -10.74 -2.30 -4.96
N LYS A 112 -10.11 -3.48 -4.81
CA LYS A 112 -9.74 -4.02 -3.48
C LYS A 112 -8.62 -3.23 -2.86
N ASN A 113 -7.59 -2.95 -3.64
CA ASN A 113 -6.41 -2.26 -3.13
C ASN A 113 -6.73 -0.78 -2.80
N SER A 114 -7.52 -0.10 -3.63
CA SER A 114 -7.98 1.27 -3.32
C SER A 114 -8.93 1.30 -2.12
N SER A 115 -9.86 0.34 -2.01
CA SER A 115 -10.76 0.23 -0.87
C SER A 115 -10.03 -0.03 0.44
N LEU A 116 -9.02 -0.91 0.44
CA LEU A 116 -8.15 -1.14 1.59
C LEU A 116 -7.40 0.13 2.00
N PHE A 117 -6.77 0.79 1.03
CA PHE A 117 -5.93 1.96 1.28
C PHE A 117 -6.72 3.17 1.80
N LEU A 118 -7.96 3.31 1.35
CA LEU A 118 -8.86 4.42 1.69
C LEU A 118 -9.87 4.09 2.77
N GLY A 119 -9.82 2.87 3.34
CA GLY A 119 -10.79 2.40 4.32
C GLY A 119 -12.25 2.46 3.83
N ARG A 120 -12.50 2.13 2.57
CA ARG A 120 -13.83 2.19 1.95
C ARG A 120 -14.40 0.80 1.67
N PRO A 121 -15.75 0.67 1.58
CA PRO A 121 -16.38 -0.56 1.12
C PRO A 121 -16.03 -0.90 -0.34
N LEU A 122 -16.02 -2.21 -0.62
CA LEU A 122 -15.83 -2.74 -1.97
C LEU A 122 -16.99 -2.41 -2.89
N ARG A 123 -16.70 -2.10 -4.17
CA ARG A 123 -17.73 -1.79 -5.17
C ARG A 123 -17.92 -2.91 -6.20
N LEU A 124 -16.93 -3.78 -6.41
CA LEU A 124 -17.01 -4.87 -7.39
C LEU A 124 -16.95 -6.24 -6.69
N SER A 125 -18.05 -6.73 -6.13
CA SER A 125 -18.01 -8.03 -5.45
C SER A 125 -17.87 -9.21 -6.43
N LYS A 126 -16.92 -10.10 -6.16
CA LYS A 126 -16.70 -11.34 -6.92
C LYS A 126 -17.91 -12.28 -6.91
N ARG A 127 -18.83 -12.14 -5.94
CA ARG A 127 -20.05 -12.97 -5.82
C ARG A 127 -20.97 -12.83 -7.03
N PHE A 128 -20.88 -11.71 -7.74
CA PHE A 128 -21.67 -11.42 -8.93
C PHE A 128 -20.85 -11.52 -10.22
N CYS A 129 -19.65 -12.12 -10.18
CA CYS A 129 -18.74 -12.18 -11.31
C CYS A 129 -18.33 -13.62 -11.64
N HIS A 130 -18.21 -13.92 -12.93
CA HIS A 130 -17.51 -15.10 -13.42
C HIS A 130 -16.00 -14.80 -13.50
N PHE A 131 -15.27 -15.17 -12.45
CA PHE A 131 -13.88 -14.79 -12.26
C PHE A 131 -12.95 -15.54 -13.24
N GLN A 132 -12.59 -14.86 -14.33
CA GLN A 132 -11.68 -15.34 -15.38
C GLN A 132 -10.45 -14.46 -15.43
N LEU A 133 -9.28 -15.06 -15.71
CA LEU A 133 -8.00 -14.35 -15.76
C LEU A 133 -7.36 -14.49 -17.14
N PRO A 134 -6.60 -13.47 -17.58
CA PRO A 134 -5.91 -13.55 -18.86
C PRO A 134 -4.84 -14.65 -18.85
N ASP A 135 -4.59 -15.23 -20.01
CA ASP A 135 -3.48 -16.16 -20.25
C ASP A 135 -2.17 -15.38 -20.41
N SER A 136 -1.27 -15.56 -19.46
CA SER A 136 0.03 -14.89 -19.43
C SER A 136 1.04 -15.45 -20.44
N ARG A 137 0.77 -16.59 -21.07
CA ARG A 137 1.64 -17.23 -22.08
C ARG A 137 1.46 -16.62 -23.46
N LEU A 138 0.28 -16.06 -23.73
CA LEU A 138 -0.04 -15.54 -25.05
C LEU A 138 0.68 -14.20 -25.31
N PRO A 139 1.18 -13.98 -26.54
CA PRO A 139 1.72 -12.69 -26.93
C PRO A 139 0.61 -11.62 -26.95
N LEU A 140 0.98 -10.33 -26.91
CA LEU A 140 0.00 -9.24 -26.84
C LEU A 140 -0.98 -9.23 -28.03
N ASP A 141 -0.48 -9.55 -29.23
CA ASP A 141 -1.27 -9.60 -30.47
C ASP A 141 -2.11 -10.88 -30.63
N CYS A 142 -1.90 -11.89 -29.76
CA CYS A 142 -2.68 -13.13 -29.65
C CYS A 142 -3.08 -13.76 -31.00
N GLN A 143 -2.20 -13.74 -32.00
CA GLN A 143 -2.51 -14.25 -33.34
C GLN A 143 -2.41 -15.79 -33.44
N SER A 144 -1.78 -16.44 -32.45
CA SER A 144 -1.55 -17.88 -32.40
C SER A 144 -2.79 -18.68 -31.92
N PRO A 145 -2.94 -19.95 -32.33
CA PRO A 145 -4.09 -20.77 -31.95
C PRO A 145 -4.18 -20.99 -30.44
N LEU A 146 -5.41 -21.17 -29.93
CA LEU A 146 -5.71 -21.43 -28.53
C LEU A 146 -4.80 -22.54 -27.98
N LEU A 147 -4.02 -22.20 -26.95
CA LEU A 147 -3.43 -23.18 -26.04
C LEU A 147 -4.55 -23.83 -25.22
N ASP A 148 -4.28 -24.99 -24.62
CA ASP A 148 -5.18 -25.59 -23.64
C ASP A 148 -5.53 -24.58 -22.54
N GLU A 149 -6.79 -24.57 -22.11
CA GLU A 149 -7.29 -23.61 -21.12
C GLU A 149 -6.50 -23.73 -19.81
N LEU A 150 -5.81 -22.64 -19.44
CA LEU A 150 -5.09 -22.58 -18.18
C LEU A 150 -6.09 -22.39 -17.04
N GLY A 151 -6.21 -23.40 -16.17
CA GLY A 151 -7.12 -23.33 -15.02
C GLY A 151 -6.84 -22.10 -14.14
N LEU A 152 -7.85 -21.60 -13.43
CA LEU A 152 -7.79 -20.32 -12.69
C LEU A 152 -6.59 -20.17 -11.73
N TYR A 153 -6.19 -21.26 -11.07
CA TYR A 153 -5.07 -21.28 -10.11
C TYR A 153 -3.82 -21.97 -10.66
N GLN A 154 -3.82 -22.36 -11.93
CA GLN A 154 -2.70 -23.03 -12.56
C GLN A 154 -1.72 -22.00 -13.13
N TRP A 155 -0.44 -22.36 -13.15
CA TRP A 155 0.61 -21.58 -13.79
C TRP A 155 1.44 -22.52 -14.66
N ASP A 156 1.83 -22.03 -15.83
CA ASP A 156 2.82 -22.69 -16.66
C ASP A 156 4.22 -22.43 -16.07
N PRO A 157 5.02 -23.47 -15.74
CA PRO A 157 6.39 -23.30 -15.26
C PRO A 157 7.27 -22.44 -16.16
N GLU A 158 7.00 -22.40 -17.47
CA GLU A 158 7.76 -21.61 -18.45
C GLU A 158 7.19 -20.20 -18.67
N SER A 159 6.23 -19.76 -17.84
CA SER A 159 5.63 -18.43 -17.94
C SER A 159 6.69 -17.33 -17.86
N VAL A 160 6.63 -16.38 -18.78
CA VAL A 160 7.51 -15.22 -18.80
C VAL A 160 6.96 -14.11 -17.90
N MET A 161 7.83 -13.40 -17.19
CA MET A 161 7.45 -12.21 -16.42
C MET A 161 6.96 -11.11 -17.38
N ASN A 162 5.69 -10.78 -17.31
CA ASN A 162 5.06 -9.75 -18.15
C ASN A 162 3.84 -9.15 -17.42
N TYR A 163 3.25 -8.09 -17.99
CA TYR A 163 2.11 -7.42 -17.36
C TYR A 163 0.86 -8.31 -17.24
N ARG A 164 0.66 -9.33 -18.09
CA ARG A 164 -0.47 -10.27 -17.95
C ARG A 164 -0.25 -11.22 -16.77
N ALA A 165 0.97 -11.72 -16.59
CA ALA A 165 1.36 -12.51 -15.42
C ALA A 165 1.17 -11.71 -14.13
N GLU A 166 1.62 -10.45 -14.10
CA GLU A 166 1.42 -9.58 -12.92
C GLU A 166 -0.08 -9.29 -12.70
N THR A 167 -0.86 -9.01 -13.76
CA THR A 167 -2.32 -8.83 -13.68
C THR A 167 -3.00 -10.05 -13.07
N ARG A 168 -2.65 -11.24 -13.54
CA ARG A 168 -3.21 -12.52 -13.07
C ARG A 168 -2.90 -12.72 -11.58
N TRP A 169 -1.65 -12.50 -11.17
CA TRP A 169 -1.26 -12.61 -9.77
C TRP A 169 -1.99 -11.59 -8.87
N SER A 170 -1.97 -10.31 -9.26
CA SER A 170 -2.60 -9.24 -8.50
C SER A 170 -4.11 -9.46 -8.32
N ALA A 171 -4.80 -9.99 -9.34
CA ALA A 171 -6.21 -10.37 -9.23
C ALA A 171 -6.43 -11.58 -8.32
N LEU A 172 -5.57 -12.61 -8.34
CA LEU A 172 -5.66 -13.74 -7.40
C LEU A 172 -5.46 -13.30 -5.94
N CYS A 173 -4.51 -12.40 -5.69
CA CYS A 173 -4.36 -11.79 -4.36
C CYS A 173 -5.60 -10.97 -3.99
N ALA A 174 -6.11 -10.14 -4.91
CA ALA A 174 -7.32 -9.35 -4.68
C ALA A 174 -8.55 -10.21 -4.39
N PHE A 175 -8.65 -11.40 -4.97
CA PHE A 175 -9.71 -12.37 -4.68
C PHE A 175 -9.73 -12.78 -3.21
N ILE A 176 -8.57 -12.99 -2.58
CA ILE A 176 -8.44 -13.28 -1.14
C ILE A 176 -8.67 -12.02 -0.32
N LYS A 177 -8.10 -10.89 -0.75
CA LYS A 177 -8.27 -9.59 -0.08
C LYS A 177 -9.73 -9.22 0.07
N GLU A 178 -10.59 -9.53 -0.91
CA GLU A 178 -12.04 -9.32 -0.80
C GLU A 178 -12.65 -10.00 0.43
N ASP A 179 -12.38 -11.28 0.66
CA ASP A 179 -12.90 -11.99 1.85
C ASP A 179 -12.30 -11.42 3.13
N ALA A 180 -11.01 -11.06 3.11
CA ALA A 180 -10.37 -10.45 4.26
C ALA A 180 -10.99 -9.08 4.62
N ILE A 181 -11.30 -8.26 3.61
CA ILE A 181 -11.95 -6.96 3.77
C ILE A 181 -13.37 -7.14 4.32
N GLU A 182 -14.16 -8.05 3.76
CA GLU A 182 -15.51 -8.35 4.28
C GLU A 182 -15.44 -8.71 5.77
N LEU A 183 -14.45 -9.51 6.18
CA LEU A 183 -14.22 -9.85 7.59
C LEU A 183 -13.68 -8.68 8.43
N LEU A 184 -12.95 -7.72 7.87
CA LEU A 184 -12.48 -6.53 8.60
C LEU A 184 -13.62 -5.57 8.93
N PHE A 185 -14.57 -5.42 8.01
CA PHE A 185 -15.70 -4.50 8.16
C PHE A 185 -16.91 -5.11 8.88
N ASP A 186 -16.91 -6.42 9.14
CA ASP A 186 -17.98 -7.08 9.89
C ASP A 186 -17.87 -6.78 11.40
N SER A 187 -18.78 -5.95 11.89
CA SER A 187 -18.89 -5.54 13.30
C SER A 187 -19.45 -6.64 14.20
N ASN A 188 -20.06 -7.70 13.63
CA ASN A 188 -20.67 -8.81 14.36
C ASN A 188 -19.85 -10.10 14.21
N ARG A 189 -18.52 -9.98 14.17
CA ARG A 189 -17.59 -11.12 14.06
C ARG A 189 -17.94 -12.26 15.02
N SER A 190 -18.50 -13.34 14.47
CA SER A 190 -18.39 -14.67 15.06
C SER A 190 -16.92 -15.16 14.94
N ASP A 191 -16.54 -16.21 15.67
CA ASP A 191 -15.22 -16.85 15.53
C ASP A 191 -14.92 -17.14 14.04
N CYS A 192 -14.12 -16.28 13.42
CA CYS A 192 -13.76 -16.35 11.99
C CYS A 192 -12.46 -17.13 11.78
N ARG A 193 -11.91 -17.78 12.82
CA ARG A 193 -10.60 -18.43 12.77
C ARG A 193 -10.52 -19.49 11.68
N GLN A 194 -11.56 -20.31 11.53
CA GLN A 194 -11.62 -21.34 10.47
C GLN A 194 -11.57 -20.73 9.07
N THR A 195 -12.27 -19.61 8.86
CA THR A 195 -12.26 -18.89 7.59
C THR A 195 -10.89 -18.29 7.31
N VAL A 196 -10.25 -17.67 8.31
CA VAL A 196 -8.89 -17.12 8.20
C VAL A 196 -7.88 -18.23 7.89
N GLU A 197 -7.95 -19.38 8.56
CA GLU A 197 -7.10 -20.55 8.30
C GLU A 197 -7.29 -21.08 6.86
N ALA A 198 -8.53 -21.15 6.38
CA ALA A 198 -8.83 -21.58 5.02
C ALA A 198 -8.27 -20.59 3.98
N LEU A 199 -8.41 -19.28 4.21
CA LEU A 199 -7.87 -18.23 3.34
C LEU A 199 -6.33 -18.24 3.35
N GLN A 200 -5.70 -18.46 4.51
CA GLN A 200 -4.23 -18.57 4.60
C GLN A 200 -3.73 -19.77 3.80
N LYS A 201 -4.38 -20.93 3.93
CA LYS A 201 -4.05 -22.12 3.13
C LYS A 201 -4.21 -21.86 1.63
N MET A 202 -5.24 -21.11 1.24
CA MET A 202 -5.44 -20.71 -0.15
C MET A 202 -4.32 -19.78 -0.64
N ALA A 203 -3.92 -18.79 0.15
CA ALA A 203 -2.81 -17.90 -0.15
C ALA A 203 -1.49 -18.66 -0.32
N ASP A 204 -1.20 -19.60 0.57
CA ASP A 204 0.00 -20.43 0.52
C ASP A 204 -0.01 -21.37 -0.70
N THR A 205 -1.17 -21.93 -1.03
CA THR A 205 -1.34 -22.78 -2.22
C THR A 205 -1.10 -21.97 -3.50
N GLN A 206 -1.67 -20.77 -3.59
CA GLN A 206 -1.46 -19.87 -4.74
C GLN A 206 0.01 -19.46 -4.85
N TRP A 207 0.66 -19.07 -3.74
CA TRP A 207 2.08 -18.75 -3.73
C TRP A 207 2.94 -19.92 -4.21
N ASN A 208 2.69 -21.13 -3.72
CA ASN A 208 3.45 -22.32 -4.10
C ASN A 208 3.20 -22.79 -5.54
N SER A 209 2.06 -22.40 -6.13
CA SER A 209 1.75 -22.68 -7.54
C SER A 209 2.50 -21.78 -8.52
N LEU A 210 3.04 -20.64 -8.07
CA LEU A 210 3.78 -19.73 -8.94
C LEU A 210 5.06 -20.40 -9.48
N PRO A 211 5.49 -20.05 -10.71
CA PRO A 211 6.79 -20.44 -11.23
C PRO A 211 7.92 -20.06 -10.27
N ALA A 212 8.94 -20.92 -10.15
CA ALA A 212 10.00 -20.73 -9.17
C ALA A 212 10.74 -19.39 -9.34
N HIS A 213 10.98 -18.97 -10.60
CA HIS A 213 11.62 -17.69 -10.92
C HIS A 213 10.76 -16.47 -10.61
N PHE A 214 9.44 -16.61 -10.38
CA PHE A 214 8.59 -15.49 -9.95
C PHE A 214 8.67 -15.24 -8.44
N ARG A 215 9.05 -16.26 -7.66
CA ARG A 215 9.03 -16.23 -6.20
C ARG A 215 10.33 -15.66 -5.67
N LEU A 216 10.29 -14.41 -5.20
CA LEU A 216 11.38 -13.80 -4.46
C LEU A 216 11.49 -14.44 -3.07
N GLN A 217 12.63 -15.09 -2.78
CA GLN A 217 12.90 -15.72 -1.47
C GLN A 217 13.94 -14.95 -0.66
N ASP A 218 14.96 -14.41 -1.32
CA ASP A 218 16.00 -13.55 -0.74
C ASP A 218 15.98 -12.15 -1.36
N GLY A 219 17.06 -11.37 -1.21
CA GLY A 219 17.15 -10.01 -1.74
C GLY A 219 16.95 -9.91 -3.26
N ILE A 220 16.40 -8.79 -3.72
CA ILE A 220 16.07 -8.48 -5.12
C ILE A 220 17.30 -8.62 -6.02
N ARG A 221 18.46 -8.11 -5.58
CA ARG A 221 19.71 -8.15 -6.37
C ARG A 221 20.18 -9.57 -6.71
N ASN A 222 19.76 -10.59 -5.96
CA ASN A 222 20.23 -11.97 -6.14
C ASN A 222 19.52 -12.73 -7.27
N HIS A 223 18.41 -12.20 -7.81
CA HIS A 223 17.51 -12.98 -8.66
C HIS A 223 17.46 -12.56 -10.13
N SER A 224 17.67 -11.28 -10.45
CA SER A 224 17.64 -10.81 -11.84
C SER A 224 18.52 -9.58 -12.06
N ASN A 225 19.00 -9.42 -13.30
CA ASN A 225 19.69 -8.23 -13.79
C ASN A 225 18.77 -7.27 -14.57
N SER A 226 17.53 -7.66 -14.86
CA SER A 226 16.58 -6.81 -15.60
C SER A 226 15.80 -5.90 -14.64
N PRO A 227 15.76 -4.57 -14.87
CA PRO A 227 15.00 -3.63 -14.04
C PRO A 227 13.52 -4.00 -13.89
N PHE A 228 12.90 -4.48 -14.98
CA PHE A 228 11.49 -4.90 -14.98
C PHE A 228 11.26 -6.16 -14.15
N GLN A 229 12.15 -7.16 -14.29
CA GLN A 229 12.00 -8.43 -13.57
C GLN A 229 12.22 -8.26 -12.07
N ARG A 230 13.16 -7.39 -11.66
CA ARG A 230 13.37 -7.01 -10.25
C ARG A 230 12.11 -6.42 -9.63
N ASP A 231 11.52 -5.43 -10.31
CA ASP A 231 10.28 -4.80 -9.86
C ASP A 231 9.10 -5.78 -9.85
N PHE A 232 9.02 -6.65 -10.86
CA PHE A 232 8.00 -7.69 -10.95
C PHE A 232 8.06 -8.62 -9.75
N MET A 233 9.22 -9.25 -9.49
CA MET A 233 9.39 -10.21 -8.39
C MET A 233 9.08 -9.58 -7.03
N ALA A 234 9.52 -8.34 -6.81
CA ALA A 234 9.18 -7.60 -5.60
C ALA A 234 7.68 -7.33 -5.50
N SER A 235 7.01 -6.96 -6.59
CA SER A 235 5.55 -6.75 -6.64
C SER A 235 4.76 -8.03 -6.35
N ILE A 236 5.21 -9.18 -6.88
CA ILE A 236 4.61 -10.49 -6.59
C ILE A 236 4.72 -10.79 -5.09
N ARG A 237 5.93 -10.63 -4.51
CA ARG A 237 6.19 -10.89 -3.09
C ARG A 237 5.43 -9.94 -2.17
N LEU A 238 5.41 -8.64 -2.46
CA LEU A 238 4.66 -7.64 -1.68
C LEU A 238 3.16 -7.95 -1.65
N ASN A 239 2.57 -8.36 -2.78
CA ASN A 239 1.15 -8.75 -2.80
C ASN A 239 0.88 -9.98 -1.93
N HIS A 240 1.75 -11.00 -1.97
CA HIS A 240 1.64 -12.19 -1.11
C HIS A 240 1.74 -11.82 0.38
N LEU A 241 2.75 -11.03 0.73
CA LEU A 241 2.96 -10.55 2.09
C LEU A 241 1.78 -9.72 2.57
N HIS A 242 1.20 -8.88 1.70
CA HIS A 242 0.05 -8.06 2.05
C HIS A 242 -1.21 -8.91 2.32
N VAL A 243 -1.45 -9.97 1.54
CA VAL A 243 -2.52 -10.94 1.84
C VAL A 243 -2.29 -11.57 3.22
N SER A 244 -1.07 -12.04 3.48
CA SER A 244 -0.71 -12.65 4.77
C SER A 244 -0.82 -11.66 5.93
N PHE A 245 -0.45 -10.40 5.72
CA PHE A 245 -0.61 -9.31 6.67
C PHE A 245 -2.07 -9.11 7.05
N LEU A 246 -2.95 -8.97 6.06
CA LEU A 246 -4.38 -8.78 6.29
C LEU A 246 -4.97 -9.96 7.05
N LEU A 247 -4.69 -11.20 6.64
CA LEU A 247 -5.19 -12.40 7.29
C LEU A 247 -4.67 -12.55 8.72
N ARG A 248 -3.38 -12.30 8.95
CA ARG A 248 -2.78 -12.32 10.29
C ARG A 248 -3.41 -11.25 11.16
N ARG A 249 -3.66 -10.04 10.64
CA ARG A 249 -4.37 -8.96 11.35
C ARG A 249 -5.78 -9.38 11.78
N LEU A 250 -6.52 -10.15 10.98
CA LEU A 250 -7.84 -10.65 11.37
C LEU A 250 -7.82 -11.53 12.63
N GLY A 251 -6.69 -12.14 12.97
CA GLY A 251 -6.58 -12.97 14.16
C GLY A 251 -6.47 -12.19 15.48
N TRP A 252 -6.40 -10.85 15.44
CA TRP A 252 -6.04 -10.04 16.60
C TRP A 252 -6.90 -8.78 16.72
N ASP A 253 -7.45 -8.58 17.92
CA ASP A 253 -8.31 -7.43 18.23
C ASP A 253 -7.50 -6.18 18.64
N ARG A 254 -6.26 -6.35 19.14
CA ARG A 254 -5.39 -5.24 19.58
C ARG A 254 -4.18 -5.06 18.68
N LEU A 255 -4.06 -3.89 18.06
CA LEU A 255 -2.91 -3.55 17.21
C LEU A 255 -1.60 -3.35 18.00
N SER A 256 -1.69 -2.99 19.28
CA SER A 256 -0.56 -2.76 20.19
C SER A 256 0.05 -4.06 20.77
N GLU A 257 -0.61 -5.21 20.56
CA GLU A 257 -0.17 -6.52 21.05
C GLU A 257 -0.05 -7.54 19.89
N PRO A 258 0.69 -7.25 18.81
CA PRO A 258 0.78 -8.14 17.66
C PRO A 258 1.56 -9.41 18.01
N ASN A 259 1.17 -10.53 17.41
CA ASN A 259 1.93 -11.77 17.57
C ASN A 259 3.21 -11.78 16.72
N ALA A 260 4.10 -12.72 17.03
CA ALA A 260 5.36 -12.90 16.30
C ALA A 260 5.15 -13.06 14.78
N PRO A 261 4.19 -13.88 14.29
CA PRO A 261 3.89 -13.97 12.86
C PRO A 261 3.54 -12.62 12.19
N LEU A 262 2.71 -11.78 12.80
CA LEU A 262 2.34 -10.49 12.22
C LEU A 262 3.57 -9.57 12.13
N ILE A 263 4.39 -9.55 13.18
CA ILE A 263 5.66 -8.81 13.17
C ILE A 263 6.61 -9.30 12.09
N GLU A 264 6.75 -10.61 11.88
CA GLU A 264 7.61 -11.16 10.84
C GLU A 264 7.19 -10.67 9.46
N VAL A 265 5.90 -10.75 9.12
CA VAL A 265 5.38 -10.30 7.81
C VAL A 265 5.54 -8.79 7.62
N THR A 266 5.22 -7.99 8.63
CA THR A 266 5.39 -6.52 8.56
C THR A 266 6.86 -6.12 8.43
N THR A 267 7.77 -6.83 9.11
CA THR A 267 9.22 -6.63 9.00
C THR A 267 9.71 -6.98 7.59
N GLU A 268 9.25 -8.11 7.02
CA GLU A 268 9.57 -8.49 5.64
C GLU A 268 9.05 -7.47 4.62
N MET A 269 7.81 -6.97 4.81
CA MET A 269 7.24 -5.92 3.96
C MET A 269 8.07 -4.65 3.98
N LEU A 270 8.41 -4.16 5.19
CA LEU A 270 9.24 -2.96 5.36
C LEU A 270 10.61 -3.14 4.71
N LYS A 271 11.30 -4.25 5.01
CA LYS A 271 12.63 -4.54 4.46
C LYS A 271 12.61 -4.58 2.92
N LEU A 272 11.61 -5.22 2.32
CA LEU A 272 11.49 -5.32 0.87
C LEU A 272 11.21 -3.96 0.23
N VAL A 273 10.39 -3.11 0.86
CA VAL A 273 10.15 -1.73 0.40
C VAL A 273 11.42 -0.88 0.51
N VAL A 274 12.17 -1.00 1.60
CA VAL A 274 13.45 -0.29 1.76
C VAL A 274 14.44 -0.73 0.69
N GLU A 275 14.52 -2.03 0.38
CA GLU A 275 15.36 -2.52 -0.72
C GLU A 275 14.93 -1.91 -2.06
N LEU A 276 13.62 -1.83 -2.35
CA LEU A 276 13.11 -1.17 -3.56
C LEU A 276 13.48 0.31 -3.63
N VAL A 277 13.39 1.04 -2.52
CA VAL A 277 13.78 2.46 -2.45
C VAL A 277 15.26 2.65 -2.75
N MET A 278 16.11 1.78 -2.18
CA MET A 278 17.55 1.80 -2.44
C MET A 278 17.90 1.41 -3.88
N LEU A 279 17.05 0.61 -4.53
CA LEU A 279 17.22 0.17 -5.91
C LEU A 279 16.49 1.02 -6.94
N ARG A 280 15.84 2.13 -6.56
CA ARG A 280 14.90 2.88 -7.44
C ARG A 280 15.42 3.19 -8.85
N GLU A 281 16.71 3.47 -9.01
CA GLU A 281 17.36 3.80 -10.28
C GLU A 281 17.62 2.56 -11.16
N GLU A 282 17.51 1.37 -10.57
CA GLU A 282 17.70 0.06 -11.19
C GLU A 282 16.36 -0.69 -11.41
N LEU A 283 15.22 0.01 -11.30
CA LEU A 283 13.88 -0.57 -11.44
C LEU A 283 13.15 -0.01 -12.66
N SER A 284 12.27 -0.84 -13.23
CA SER A 284 11.31 -0.43 -14.25
C SER A 284 9.93 -0.90 -13.82
N ASN A 285 8.92 -0.04 -13.94
CA ASN A 285 7.57 -0.34 -13.47
C ASN A 285 7.04 -1.65 -14.08
N SER A 286 6.55 -2.56 -13.25
CA SER A 286 5.97 -3.86 -13.64
C SER A 286 4.46 -3.97 -13.41
N GLY A 287 3.79 -2.85 -13.10
CA GLY A 287 2.35 -2.75 -12.93
C GLY A 287 1.94 -1.63 -11.96
N THR A 288 2.77 -1.34 -10.96
CA THR A 288 2.57 -0.26 -9.98
C THR A 288 3.86 0.52 -9.73
N ASN A 289 3.74 1.81 -9.43
CA ASN A 289 4.90 2.67 -9.17
C ASN A 289 5.50 2.44 -7.77
N LEU A 290 6.70 2.98 -7.53
CA LEU A 290 7.41 2.86 -6.26
C LEU A 290 6.69 3.58 -5.11
N SER A 291 6.13 4.76 -5.35
CA SER A 291 5.40 5.55 -4.34
C SER A 291 4.21 4.77 -3.77
N TRP A 292 3.43 4.13 -4.64
CA TRP A 292 2.34 3.22 -4.28
C TRP A 292 2.84 2.05 -3.44
N LYS A 293 3.97 1.43 -3.80
CA LYS A 293 4.52 0.31 -3.03
C LYS A 293 4.92 0.73 -1.62
N ILE A 294 5.48 1.93 -1.46
CA ILE A 294 5.81 2.47 -0.14
C ILE A 294 4.52 2.74 0.65
N ALA A 295 3.59 3.48 0.06
CA ALA A 295 2.36 3.89 0.73
C ALA A 295 1.47 2.70 1.10
N HIS A 296 1.33 1.72 0.21
CA HIS A 296 0.40 0.60 0.37
C HIS A 296 0.97 -0.61 1.10
N TYR A 297 2.30 -0.77 1.17
CA TYR A 297 2.94 -1.91 1.85
C TYR A 297 3.92 -1.48 2.93
N GLY A 298 4.76 -0.48 2.66
CA GLY A 298 5.81 -0.04 3.57
C GLY A 298 5.26 0.67 4.80
N LEU A 299 4.37 1.65 4.60
CA LEU A 299 3.79 2.42 5.70
C LEU A 299 2.93 1.56 6.64
N PRO A 300 2.00 0.69 6.18
CA PRO A 300 1.26 -0.18 7.09
C PRO A 300 2.18 -1.08 7.92
N GLY A 301 3.23 -1.62 7.30
CA GLY A 301 4.23 -2.44 7.98
C GLY A 301 5.00 -1.66 9.05
N ALA A 302 5.47 -0.46 8.72
CA ALA A 302 6.12 0.45 9.66
C ALA A 302 5.18 0.81 10.82
N GLY A 303 3.93 1.17 10.54
CA GLY A 303 2.95 1.55 11.54
C GLY A 303 2.73 0.49 12.62
N ILE A 304 2.55 -0.78 12.22
CA ILE A 304 2.39 -1.90 13.17
C ILE A 304 3.65 -2.15 13.99
N ILE A 305 4.83 -2.04 13.36
CA ILE A 305 6.11 -2.13 14.05
C ILE A 305 6.24 -1.05 15.12
N LEU A 306 5.91 0.20 14.78
CA LEU A 306 5.96 1.34 15.70
C LEU A 306 5.05 1.10 16.91
N LEU A 307 3.79 0.71 16.67
CA LEU A 307 2.83 0.39 17.74
C LEU A 307 3.35 -0.72 18.67
N ALA A 308 3.90 -1.79 18.09
CA ALA A 308 4.46 -2.91 18.86
C ALA A 308 5.67 -2.52 19.72
N MET A 309 6.47 -1.56 19.24
CA MET A 309 7.63 -1.05 19.96
C MET A 309 7.28 0.01 21.00
N LEU A 310 6.17 0.73 20.82
CA LEU A 310 5.63 1.69 21.79
C LEU A 310 4.98 1.02 23.00
N ASN A 311 4.64 -0.28 22.92
CA ASN A 311 4.13 -1.07 24.04
C ASN A 311 5.19 -2.08 24.54
N PRO A 312 6.05 -1.73 25.52
CA PRO A 312 7.18 -2.56 25.95
C PRO A 312 6.75 -3.90 26.58
N HIS A 313 5.54 -3.96 27.14
CA HIS A 313 5.03 -5.14 27.83
C HIS A 313 4.58 -6.23 26.87
N SER A 314 4.23 -5.85 25.64
CA SER A 314 3.67 -6.74 24.62
C SER A 314 4.59 -6.93 23.42
N THR A 315 5.78 -6.31 23.40
CA THR A 315 6.76 -6.45 22.31
C THR A 315 7.24 -7.91 22.16
N PRO A 316 6.97 -8.56 21.01
CA PRO A 316 7.40 -9.94 20.77
C PRO A 316 8.92 -10.11 20.82
N SER A 317 9.39 -11.32 21.17
CA SER A 317 10.83 -11.64 21.21
C SER A 317 11.50 -11.46 19.85
N CYS A 318 10.83 -11.82 18.75
CA CYS A 318 11.35 -11.65 17.40
C CYS A 318 11.71 -10.18 17.10
N LEU A 319 10.84 -9.24 17.48
CA LEU A 319 11.07 -7.81 17.29
C LEU A 319 12.24 -7.29 18.14
N ARG A 320 12.41 -7.83 19.35
CA ARG A 320 13.57 -7.49 20.20
C ARG A 320 14.88 -7.91 19.57
N THR A 321 14.91 -9.07 18.90
CA THR A 321 16.11 -9.55 18.19
C THR A 321 16.39 -8.75 16.92
N THR A 322 15.35 -8.38 16.15
CA THR A 322 15.50 -7.65 14.88
C THR A 322 15.51 -6.13 15.04
N ARG A 323 15.33 -5.61 16.26
CA ARG A 323 15.18 -4.18 16.57
C ARG A 323 16.20 -3.28 15.85
N SER A 324 17.48 -3.65 15.85
CA SER A 324 18.52 -2.84 15.21
C SER A 324 18.34 -2.74 13.69
N SER A 325 17.99 -3.85 13.04
CA SER A 325 17.74 -3.88 11.59
C SER A 325 16.51 -3.05 11.25
N VAL A 326 15.43 -3.22 12.02
CA VAL A 326 14.18 -2.50 11.82
C VAL A 326 14.37 -0.98 11.98
N LEU A 327 15.09 -0.54 13.02
CA LEU A 327 15.40 0.87 13.21
C LEU A 327 16.26 1.42 12.06
N GLN A 328 17.20 0.62 11.53
CA GLN A 328 17.99 1.00 10.36
C GLN A 328 17.10 1.13 9.11
N ASP A 329 16.21 0.17 8.86
CA ASP A 329 15.27 0.18 7.73
C ASP A 329 14.34 1.41 7.80
N LEU A 330 13.79 1.72 8.97
CA LEU A 330 12.99 2.92 9.21
C LEU A 330 13.78 4.22 8.98
N THR A 331 15.04 4.25 9.42
CA THR A 331 15.93 5.40 9.21
C THR A 331 16.21 5.60 7.72
N VAL A 332 16.53 4.53 6.99
CA VAL A 332 16.79 4.59 5.54
C VAL A 332 15.55 5.08 4.79
N LEU A 333 14.37 4.54 5.12
CA LEU A 333 13.11 4.96 4.51
C LEU A 333 12.86 6.46 4.74
N THR A 334 13.03 6.92 5.98
CA THR A 334 12.85 8.32 6.37
C THR A 334 13.78 9.24 5.60
N MET A 335 15.08 8.91 5.60
CA MET A 335 16.11 9.73 4.95
C MET A 335 15.91 9.84 3.43
N GLU A 336 15.51 8.75 2.76
CA GLU A 336 15.27 8.78 1.31
C GLU A 336 14.02 9.58 0.94
N ILE A 337 12.97 9.55 1.77
CA ILE A 337 11.79 10.41 1.58
C ILE A 337 12.14 11.88 1.81
N GLU A 338 12.84 12.21 2.90
CA GLU A 338 13.23 13.60 3.24
C GLU A 338 14.18 14.22 2.21
N LYS A 339 15.09 13.43 1.65
CA LYS A 339 16.01 13.86 0.58
C LYS A 339 15.27 14.20 -0.72
N GLY A 340 13.99 13.85 -0.85
CA GLY A 340 13.19 14.08 -2.04
C GLY A 340 13.56 13.16 -3.21
N THR A 341 14.20 12.01 -2.94
CA THR A 341 14.51 11.01 -3.97
C THR A 341 13.30 10.16 -4.33
N VAL A 342 12.39 9.97 -3.38
CA VAL A 342 11.16 9.16 -3.50
C VAL A 342 9.93 10.01 -3.81
N ALA A 343 9.79 11.15 -3.13
CA ALA A 343 8.67 12.07 -3.32
C ALA A 343 9.11 13.51 -3.03
N LYS A 344 8.70 14.45 -3.88
CA LYS A 344 8.97 15.89 -3.77
C LYS A 344 7.68 16.67 -3.56
N ALA A 345 7.79 17.90 -3.11
CA ALA A 345 6.65 18.82 -3.04
C ALA A 345 5.98 18.92 -4.43
N GLY A 346 4.68 18.64 -4.48
CA GLY A 346 3.91 18.55 -5.73
C GLY A 346 3.70 17.13 -6.27
N ASP A 347 4.37 16.11 -5.71
CA ASP A 347 4.06 14.73 -6.03
C ASP A 347 2.79 14.23 -5.35
N ALA A 348 2.08 13.34 -6.04
CA ALA A 348 0.78 12.79 -5.68
C ALA A 348 0.63 12.35 -4.21
N ASN A 349 1.58 11.56 -3.69
CA ASN A 349 1.52 11.02 -2.33
C ASN A 349 2.46 11.74 -1.35
N TYR A 350 2.98 12.92 -1.72
CA TYR A 350 3.96 13.65 -0.92
C TYR A 350 3.46 13.93 0.51
N ALA A 351 2.24 14.45 0.66
CA ALA A 351 1.69 14.80 1.97
C ALA A 351 1.63 13.60 2.93
N LEU A 352 1.14 12.45 2.45
CA LEU A 352 1.09 11.20 3.23
C LEU A 352 2.49 10.73 3.61
N LEU A 353 3.40 10.66 2.63
CA LEU A 353 4.76 10.16 2.85
C LEU A 353 5.53 11.05 3.82
N THR A 354 5.42 12.37 3.69
CA THR A 354 6.04 13.33 4.61
C THR A 354 5.48 13.21 6.02
N LYS A 355 4.15 13.13 6.19
CA LYS A 355 3.53 12.97 7.52
C LYS A 355 3.96 11.68 8.21
N ALA A 356 3.93 10.56 7.48
CA ALA A 356 4.38 9.28 8.02
C ALA A 356 5.87 9.33 8.43
N THR A 357 6.69 9.95 7.58
CA THR A 357 8.13 10.10 7.81
C THR A 357 8.44 10.95 9.05
N GLN A 358 7.73 12.07 9.24
CA GLN A 358 7.83 12.90 10.44
C GLN A 358 7.51 12.11 11.71
N THR A 359 6.45 11.31 11.67
CA THR A 359 6.03 10.46 12.79
C THR A 359 7.08 9.39 13.11
N ILE A 360 7.62 8.73 12.07
CA ILE A 360 8.72 7.77 12.22
C ILE A 360 9.97 8.44 12.78
N HIS A 361 10.33 9.64 12.31
CA HIS A 361 11.48 10.39 12.81
C HIS A 361 11.33 10.73 14.30
N LEU A 362 10.16 11.20 14.74
CA LEU A 362 9.87 11.46 16.16
C LEU A 362 10.03 10.19 17.01
N PHE A 363 9.52 9.06 16.52
CA PHE A 363 9.68 7.76 17.17
C PHE A 363 11.17 7.33 17.25
N LEU A 364 11.94 7.50 16.17
CA LEU A 364 13.37 7.20 16.16
C LEU A 364 14.12 8.06 17.19
N ALA A 365 13.83 9.36 17.28
CA ALA A 365 14.42 10.25 18.27
C ALA A 365 14.08 9.82 19.71
N PHE A 366 12.80 9.50 19.97
CA PHE A 366 12.35 8.97 21.26
C PHE A 366 13.11 7.70 21.68
N THR A 367 13.19 6.70 20.80
CA THR A 367 13.85 5.42 21.11
C THR A 367 15.37 5.52 21.27
N LEU A 368 16.00 6.53 20.68
CA LEU A 368 17.43 6.82 20.87
C LEU A 368 17.67 7.56 22.20
N SER A 369 16.78 8.47 22.59
CA SER A 369 16.85 9.23 23.86
C SER A 369 16.56 8.37 25.09
N ASP A 370 15.61 7.43 25.00
CA ASP A 370 15.27 6.50 26.08
C ASP A 370 16.48 5.64 26.50
N LYS A 371 17.33 5.24 25.54
CA LYS A 371 18.59 4.51 25.81
C LYS A 371 19.61 5.32 26.62
N THR A 372 19.59 6.64 26.51
CA THR A 372 20.44 7.53 27.32
C THR A 372 19.86 7.77 28.72
N ALA A 373 18.53 7.78 28.86
CA ALA A 373 17.86 7.94 30.16
C ALA A 373 17.95 6.69 31.05
N THR A 374 18.00 5.48 30.46
CA THR A 374 18.09 4.23 31.23
C THR A 374 19.43 4.02 31.97
N GLN A 375 20.42 4.90 31.80
CA GLN A 375 21.66 4.87 32.60
C GLN A 375 21.62 5.75 33.87
N LEU A 376 20.57 6.55 34.12
CA LEU A 376 20.62 7.58 35.16
C LEU A 376 19.42 7.74 36.11
N SER A 377 18.41 6.86 36.14
CA SER A 377 17.42 6.98 37.22
C SER A 377 16.69 5.70 37.62
N ILE A 378 16.55 5.53 38.94
CA ILE A 378 15.70 4.58 39.64
C ILE A 378 14.48 5.37 40.18
N VAL A 379 13.28 4.80 40.04
CA VAL A 379 11.99 5.10 40.74
C VAL A 379 11.08 6.22 40.15
N PRO A 380 9.73 6.24 40.32
CA PRO A 380 8.71 5.18 40.54
C PRO A 380 7.65 5.07 39.41
N GLN A 381 6.82 4.03 39.51
CA GLN A 381 5.72 3.64 38.62
C GLN A 381 4.62 4.71 38.45
N LEU A 382 4.26 5.00 37.19
CA LEU A 382 3.05 5.72 36.79
C LEU A 382 1.84 4.77 36.87
N SER A 383 0.93 5.04 37.79
CA SER A 383 -0.37 4.38 37.92
C SER A 383 -1.45 5.46 37.83
N GLU A 384 -1.88 5.83 36.61
CA GLU A 384 -3.16 6.50 36.34
C GLU A 384 -3.53 6.56 34.83
N GLU A 385 -2.61 6.31 33.89
CA GLU A 385 -2.88 6.39 32.43
C GLU A 385 -3.58 5.17 31.80
N VAL A 386 -3.81 4.10 32.56
CA VAL A 386 -4.34 2.82 32.04
C VAL A 386 -5.79 2.92 31.54
N GLN A 387 -6.55 3.96 31.92
CA GLN A 387 -7.93 4.14 31.45
C GLN A 387 -8.05 4.84 30.09
N ASN A 388 -7.04 5.64 29.68
CA ASN A 388 -7.05 6.30 28.37
C ASN A 388 -6.43 5.43 27.25
N ALA A 389 -5.53 4.51 27.59
CA ALA A 389 -4.90 3.63 26.61
C ALA A 389 -5.91 2.81 25.78
N GLY A 390 -6.96 2.28 26.43
CA GLY A 390 -8.00 1.50 25.74
C GLY A 390 -8.86 2.30 24.76
N SER A 391 -9.06 3.60 25.01
CA SER A 391 -9.80 4.50 24.09
C SER A 391 -8.96 4.86 22.86
N TRP A 392 -7.67 5.10 23.06
CA TRP A 392 -6.72 5.40 21.98
C TRP A 392 -6.47 4.21 21.07
N GLU A 393 -6.38 3.00 21.63
CA GLU A 393 -6.19 1.78 20.83
C GLU A 393 -7.40 1.46 19.94
N GLN A 394 -8.62 1.68 20.45
CA GLN A 394 -9.83 1.53 19.66
C GLN A 394 -9.89 2.56 18.53
N GLN A 395 -9.52 3.81 18.83
CA GLN A 395 -9.44 4.88 17.84
C GLN A 395 -8.38 4.59 16.76
N LEU A 396 -7.16 4.21 17.12
CA LEU A 396 -6.09 3.83 16.17
C LEU A 396 -6.47 2.61 15.32
N GLY A 397 -7.17 1.63 15.92
CA GLY A 397 -7.71 0.48 15.20
C GLY A 397 -8.73 0.88 14.14
N GLN A 398 -9.61 1.81 14.48
CA GLN A 398 -10.60 2.39 13.58
C GLN A 398 -9.93 3.28 12.50
N ASP A 399 -8.98 4.13 12.88
CA ASP A 399 -8.28 5.02 11.95
C ASP A 399 -7.45 4.25 10.92
N PHE A 400 -6.82 3.15 11.33
CA PHE A 400 -6.15 2.23 10.42
C PHE A 400 -7.13 1.56 9.44
N LEU A 401 -8.39 1.33 9.87
CA LEU A 401 -9.45 0.85 8.98
C LEU A 401 -10.05 1.95 8.11
N GLU A 402 -9.97 3.22 8.51
CA GLU A 402 -10.57 4.36 7.81
C GLU A 402 -9.66 4.96 6.73
N SER A 403 -8.36 5.15 6.99
CA SER A 403 -7.36 5.49 5.96
C SER A 403 -5.94 5.50 6.51
N GLU A 404 -4.94 5.34 5.63
CA GLU A 404 -3.53 5.53 6.03
C GLU A 404 -3.27 6.94 6.59
N LEU A 405 -3.90 8.00 6.05
CA LEU A 405 -3.63 9.36 6.52
C LEU A 405 -4.17 9.59 7.94
N SER A 406 -5.41 9.19 8.21
CA SER A 406 -6.01 9.29 9.54
C SER A 406 -5.20 8.52 10.58
N PHE A 407 -4.69 7.34 10.20
CA PHE A 407 -3.80 6.58 11.07
C PHE A 407 -2.53 7.34 11.44
N TRP A 408 -1.84 7.94 10.47
CA TRP A 408 -0.61 8.70 10.74
C TRP A 408 -0.88 10.04 11.46
N ASP A 409 -2.05 10.65 11.28
CA ASP A 409 -2.46 11.80 12.08
C ASP A 409 -2.67 11.40 13.55
N SER A 410 -3.45 10.35 13.82
CA SER A 410 -3.67 9.86 15.19
C SER A 410 -2.41 9.31 15.84
N MET A 411 -1.52 8.66 15.08
CA MET A 411 -0.23 8.19 15.61
C MET A 411 0.69 9.36 15.97
N ALA A 412 0.70 10.41 15.15
CA ALA A 412 1.49 11.60 15.45
C ALA A 412 1.08 12.23 16.78
N ASP A 413 -0.19 12.10 17.19
CA ASP A 413 -0.75 12.61 18.44
C ASP A 413 -0.53 11.69 19.66
N HIS A 414 0.19 10.56 19.50
CA HIS A 414 0.36 9.57 20.57
C HIS A 414 1.10 10.15 21.80
N PRO A 415 0.55 10.06 23.04
CA PRO A 415 1.10 10.72 24.23
C PRO A 415 2.58 10.42 24.51
N SER A 416 3.00 9.17 24.30
CA SER A 416 4.39 8.74 24.52
C SER A 416 5.41 9.36 23.56
N LEU A 417 4.97 9.89 22.42
CA LEU A 417 5.85 10.61 21.49
C LEU A 417 6.12 12.05 21.95
N PHE A 418 5.24 12.64 22.78
CA PHE A 418 5.36 14.02 23.30
C PHE A 418 5.84 14.11 24.75
N SER A 419 5.80 13.03 25.52
CA SER A 419 6.11 13.04 26.96
C SER A 419 7.55 13.43 27.32
N HIS A 420 8.45 13.57 26.35
CA HIS A 420 9.83 14.07 26.55
C HIS A 420 10.11 15.45 25.93
N GLY A 421 9.16 16.07 25.24
CA GLY A 421 9.34 17.40 24.62
C GLY A 421 9.21 18.58 25.59
N LEU A 422 8.74 18.37 26.82
CA LEU A 422 8.42 19.41 27.79
C LEU A 422 9.43 19.56 28.95
N LEU A 423 10.61 18.93 28.88
CA LEU A 423 11.61 19.00 29.95
C LEU A 423 12.88 19.82 29.62
N THR A 424 12.84 20.66 28.58
CA THR A 424 13.93 21.60 28.30
C THR A 424 13.40 22.99 27.99
N GLU A 425 12.75 23.64 28.95
CA GLU A 425 12.62 25.10 28.99
C GLU A 425 12.20 25.55 30.41
N ASP A 426 13.00 25.21 31.43
CA ASP A 426 12.94 25.96 32.69
C ASP A 426 14.30 25.90 33.41
N GLU A 427 15.28 26.63 32.89
CA GLU A 427 16.41 27.10 33.68
C GLU A 427 16.58 28.60 33.50
N GLY A 428 16.15 29.34 34.53
CA GLY A 428 16.95 30.44 35.04
C GLY A 428 16.35 31.83 34.92
N LEU A 429 15.48 32.22 35.84
CA LEU A 429 15.36 33.62 36.25
C LEU A 429 15.09 33.70 37.76
N ASP A 430 16.16 33.72 38.54
CA ASP A 430 16.13 34.10 39.94
C ASP A 430 16.43 35.61 40.07
N GLY A 431 15.49 36.32 40.68
CA GLY A 431 15.66 37.56 41.45
C GLY A 431 16.38 38.77 40.84
N SER A 432 15.61 39.76 40.37
CA SER A 432 15.84 41.14 40.86
C SER A 432 14.56 41.98 40.81
N SER A 433 14.26 42.57 41.97
CA SER A 433 13.14 43.45 42.28
C SER A 433 13.06 44.68 41.36
N ILE A 434 11.85 45.13 41.04
CA ILE A 434 11.42 46.54 41.14
C ILE A 434 9.88 46.58 41.16
N SER A 435 9.36 47.14 42.25
CA SER A 435 7.99 47.59 42.48
C SER A 435 7.49 48.56 41.39
N VAL A 436 6.19 48.59 41.10
CA VAL A 436 5.36 49.82 41.03
C VAL A 436 3.88 49.49 40.70
N ILE A 437 3.03 49.72 41.70
CA ILE A 437 1.74 50.43 41.68
C ILE A 437 0.60 49.89 40.80
N VAL A 438 -0.40 49.35 41.52
CA VAL A 438 -1.81 49.25 41.14
C VAL A 438 -2.40 50.66 40.94
N ALA A 439 -3.02 50.91 39.79
CA ALA A 439 -4.03 51.95 39.66
C ALA A 439 -5.12 51.51 38.67
N GLN A 440 -6.35 51.68 39.13
CA GLN A 440 -7.61 51.32 38.52
C GLN A 440 -7.87 52.03 37.18
N GLU A 441 -8.65 51.33 36.36
CA GLU A 441 -9.62 51.76 35.34
C GLU A 441 -10.18 53.20 35.49
N PRO A 442 -10.59 53.80 34.35
CA PRO A 442 -11.87 53.47 33.74
C PRO A 442 -11.84 53.03 32.28
#